data_AF-A0A368GDU3-F1
#
_entry.id   AF-A0A368GDU3-F1
#
_cell.length_a   1.000
_cell.length_b   1.000
_cell.length_c   1.000
_cell.angle_alpha   90.00
_cell.angle_beta   90.00
_cell.angle_gamma   90.00
#
_symmetry.space_group_name_H-M   'P 1'
#
loop_
_entity.id
_entity.type
_entity.pdbx_description
1 polymer ?
#
loop_
_entity_poly.entity_id
_entity_poly.type
_entity_poly.pdbx_seq_one_letter_code
_entity_poly.pdbx_strand_id
1 'polypeptide(L)'
;MKTNSIEAYASNNDLESESGAQSDFDVLSISSDITPTNPTEEEAQSEEVKLDGRFAFQKGDDASEFIIGENGVLILKDVSVKEFLVLLNAIYPPVAEITKENVLILLKVSYRFGVEHLIMKCERYLMSEEGQQFFDPLQMLEFSTVYKMAALQTDTLLKLRTANDVRKLLDDPRMEQTPKEVRSVLLETLLQRFKSDSIIQKESKRQQLCPNVISYDFILIPAEASVSTSTKTTDSSAELNEGQTSAESAEVASLREELRKQEALRMNLEMSLKCARDFIQDTERRVAAAGEATTSAEGSPAVLRLEEKVADVKVRFRVFQLYHYPTLSESTES
;
A
#
# COMPACT_ATOMS: atom_id res chain seq x y z
N MET A 1 64.99 -12.13 -4.09
CA MET A 1 65.10 -11.23 -5.25
C MET A 1 64.30 -9.97 -4.94
N LYS A 2 64.96 -8.82 -5.10
CA LYS A 2 64.56 -7.41 -4.95
C LYS A 2 63.13 -7.08 -4.43
N THR A 3 63.14 -6.44 -3.27
CA THR A 3 62.08 -5.59 -2.68
C THR A 3 61.84 -4.33 -3.51
N ASN A 4 60.57 -3.97 -3.73
CA ASN A 4 60.18 -2.60 -4.10
C ASN A 4 59.11 -2.11 -3.11
N SER A 5 59.53 -1.18 -2.26
CA SER A 5 58.71 -0.13 -1.67
C SER A 5 58.25 0.83 -2.77
N ILE A 6 57.06 1.44 -2.64
CA ILE A 6 56.77 2.82 -3.08
C ILE A 6 55.51 3.33 -2.35
N GLU A 7 55.79 4.36 -1.55
CA GLU A 7 55.08 5.57 -1.13
C GLU A 7 53.55 5.74 -1.26
N ALA A 8 52.99 6.02 -0.08
CA ALA A 8 52.06 7.08 0.30
C ALA A 8 51.61 8.11 -0.75
N TYR A 9 50.28 8.35 -0.78
CA TYR A 9 49.73 9.69 -0.93
C TYR A 9 48.63 9.91 0.11
N ALA A 10 48.93 10.82 1.04
CA ALA A 10 47.94 11.55 1.80
C ALA A 10 47.26 12.57 0.89
N SER A 11 45.95 12.73 1.01
CA SER A 11 45.27 13.95 0.58
C SER A 11 44.19 14.28 1.59
N ASN A 12 44.47 15.36 2.30
CA ASN A 12 43.58 16.10 3.18
C ASN A 12 42.42 16.63 2.34
N ASN A 13 41.21 16.48 2.86
CA ASN A 13 40.10 17.35 2.49
C ASN A 13 39.48 17.85 3.79
N ASP A 14 40.13 18.87 4.35
CA ASP A 14 39.50 19.81 5.27
C ASP A 14 38.55 20.68 4.43
N LEU A 15 37.26 20.38 4.50
CA LEU A 15 36.20 21.27 4.05
C LEU A 15 35.47 21.76 5.31
N GLU A 16 36.02 22.84 5.85
CA GLU A 16 35.27 23.76 6.69
C GLU A 16 34.12 24.32 5.85
N SER A 17 32.89 24.10 6.31
CA SER A 17 31.72 24.83 5.83
C SER A 17 30.99 25.35 7.05
N GLU A 18 31.44 26.52 7.49
CA GLU A 18 30.62 27.49 8.19
C GLU A 18 29.39 27.81 7.33
N SER A 19 28.22 27.44 7.82
CA SER A 19 27.01 28.23 7.57
C SER A 19 26.11 28.09 8.79
N GLY A 20 26.18 29.12 9.64
CA GLY A 20 25.21 29.33 10.69
C GLY A 20 23.87 29.66 10.07
N ALA A 21 22.91 28.75 10.26
CA ALA A 21 21.50 29.07 10.26
C ALA A 21 21.00 28.78 11.67
N GLN A 22 20.94 29.83 12.50
CA GLN A 22 20.19 29.80 13.74
C GLN A 22 18.72 29.52 13.39
N SER A 23 18.32 28.28 13.64
CA SER A 23 16.94 27.83 13.58
C SER A 23 16.25 28.29 14.87
N ASP A 24 15.48 29.39 14.77
CA ASP A 24 14.44 29.74 15.72
C ASP A 24 13.31 28.70 15.64
N PHE A 25 13.52 27.56 16.30
CA PHE A 25 12.44 26.69 16.73
C PHE A 25 12.32 26.86 18.24
N ASP A 26 11.37 27.69 18.65
CA ASP A 26 10.81 27.71 20.00
C ASP A 26 10.19 26.33 20.28
N VAL A 27 11.04 25.40 20.70
CA VAL A 27 10.61 24.18 21.38
C VAL A 27 10.07 24.65 22.71
N LEU A 28 8.74 24.60 22.84
CA LEU A 28 8.04 24.71 24.12
C LEU A 28 8.73 23.77 25.12
N SER A 29 9.63 24.33 25.91
CA SER A 29 10.22 23.69 27.07
C SER A 29 9.09 23.55 28.08
N ILE A 30 8.38 22.43 27.99
CA ILE A 30 7.51 21.96 29.07
C ILE A 30 8.47 21.51 30.17
N SER A 31 8.89 22.47 30.97
CA SER A 31 9.57 22.27 32.24
C SER A 31 8.73 21.31 33.08
N SER A 32 9.14 20.05 33.11
CA SER A 32 8.59 19.04 34.01
C SER A 32 9.16 19.30 35.40
N ASP A 33 8.54 20.25 36.11
CA ASP A 33 8.77 20.46 37.54
C ASP A 33 8.13 19.30 38.32
N ILE A 34 8.84 18.18 38.39
CA ILE A 34 8.59 17.14 39.39
C ILE A 34 9.65 17.31 40.47
N THR A 35 9.34 18.15 41.45
CA THR A 35 10.07 18.14 42.72
C THR A 35 9.52 17.01 43.59
N PRO A 36 10.37 16.16 44.20
CA PRO A 36 9.91 15.15 45.14
C PRO A 36 9.65 15.84 46.48
N THR A 37 8.39 16.10 46.79
CA THR A 37 7.96 16.55 48.13
C THR A 37 7.44 15.38 48.95
N ASN A 38 8.11 15.13 50.08
CA ASN A 38 7.58 14.32 51.17
C ASN A 38 6.28 14.96 51.70
N PRO A 39 5.31 14.16 52.15
CA PRO A 39 3.96 14.64 52.44
C PRO A 39 3.97 15.40 53.77
N THR A 40 3.57 16.67 53.72
CA THR A 40 3.00 17.35 54.88
C THR A 40 1.59 17.75 54.49
N GLU A 41 0.66 17.31 55.32
CA GLU A 41 -0.78 17.39 55.18
C GLU A 41 -1.24 18.83 54.93
N GLU A 42 -1.62 19.19 53.70
CA GLU A 42 -2.61 20.22 53.45
C GLU A 42 -3.48 19.82 52.24
N GLU A 43 -4.79 19.93 52.47
CA GLU A 43 -5.87 19.60 51.54
C GLU A 43 -5.81 20.48 50.28
N ALA A 44 -5.10 20.02 49.26
CA ALA A 44 -5.23 20.54 47.91
C ALA A 44 -6.35 19.78 47.18
N GLN A 45 -7.50 20.42 47.02
CA GLN A 45 -8.53 20.01 46.07
C GLN A 45 -7.91 19.96 44.67
N SER A 46 -7.56 18.75 44.26
CA SER A 46 -7.06 18.46 42.92
C SER A 46 -8.25 18.57 41.99
N GLU A 47 -8.30 19.62 41.18
CA GLU A 47 -9.20 19.73 40.06
C GLU A 47 -8.85 18.57 39.11
N GLU A 48 -9.65 17.50 39.16
CA GLU A 48 -9.54 16.37 38.23
C GLU A 48 -9.58 16.94 36.81
N VAL A 49 -8.42 16.99 36.16
CA VAL A 49 -8.34 17.21 34.71
C VAL A 49 -9.05 16.01 34.09
N LYS A 50 -10.33 16.21 33.78
CA LYS A 50 -11.16 15.29 33.04
C LYS A 50 -10.57 15.17 31.64
N LEU A 51 -9.61 14.27 31.49
CA LEU A 51 -9.05 13.88 30.20
C LEU A 51 -10.23 13.41 29.36
N ASP A 52 -10.66 14.27 28.44
CA ASP A 52 -11.77 13.99 27.53
C ASP A 52 -11.33 12.78 26.70
N GLY A 53 -11.88 11.62 27.05
CA GLY A 53 -11.40 10.27 26.73
C GLY A 53 -11.48 9.92 25.25
N ARG A 54 -10.73 10.64 24.41
CA ARG A 54 -10.61 10.38 22.96
C ARG A 54 -9.38 9.57 22.58
N PHE A 55 -8.62 9.05 23.55
CA PHE A 55 -7.73 7.91 23.28
C PHE A 55 -8.54 6.62 23.35
N ALA A 56 -9.39 6.42 22.34
CA ALA A 56 -10.00 5.13 22.12
C ALA A 56 -8.96 4.24 21.42
N PHE A 57 -8.33 3.33 22.17
CA PHE A 57 -7.69 2.18 21.53
C PHE A 57 -8.80 1.46 20.76
N GLN A 58 -8.70 1.40 19.43
CA GLN A 58 -9.60 0.57 18.65
C GLN A 58 -9.42 -0.86 19.18
N LYS A 59 -10.52 -1.41 19.68
CA LYS A 59 -10.55 -2.76 20.24
C LYS A 59 -10.08 -3.71 19.14
N GLY A 60 -8.87 -4.27 19.30
CA GLY A 60 -8.43 -5.41 18.50
C GLY A 60 -9.45 -6.55 18.66
N ASP A 61 -9.50 -7.48 17.70
CA ASP A 61 -10.49 -8.57 17.69
C ASP A 61 -10.44 -9.44 18.97
N ASP A 62 -9.36 -9.35 19.74
CA ASP A 62 -9.27 -9.94 21.07
C ASP A 62 -9.96 -9.04 22.09
N ALA A 63 -11.01 -9.57 22.71
CA ALA A 63 -11.79 -8.97 23.79
C ALA A 63 -10.98 -8.75 25.08
N SER A 64 -9.87 -8.03 24.99
CA SER A 64 -9.07 -7.60 26.11
C SER A 64 -9.91 -6.64 26.95
N GLU A 65 -10.47 -7.18 28.02
CA GLU A 65 -11.11 -6.38 29.06
C GLU A 65 -10.03 -5.60 29.79
N PHE A 66 -9.95 -4.29 29.53
CA PHE A 66 -9.27 -3.37 30.41
C PHE A 66 -10.11 -3.22 31.67
N ILE A 67 -9.54 -3.55 32.83
CA ILE A 67 -10.17 -3.25 34.11
C ILE A 67 -9.62 -1.91 34.57
N ILE A 68 -10.50 -0.91 34.66
CA ILE A 68 -10.20 0.35 35.33
C ILE A 68 -10.50 0.12 36.80
N GLY A 69 -9.46 0.13 37.64
CA GLY A 69 -9.60 0.06 39.09
C GLY A 69 -10.31 1.29 39.64
N GLU A 70 -10.87 1.18 40.85
CA GLU A 70 -11.59 2.26 41.54
C GLU A 70 -10.72 3.52 41.80
N ASN A 71 -9.40 3.38 41.69
CA ASN A 71 -8.40 4.45 41.81
C ASN A 71 -7.90 5.00 40.46
N GLY A 72 -8.56 4.65 39.35
CA GLY A 72 -8.12 5.03 38.01
C GLY A 72 -6.91 4.26 37.47
N VAL A 73 -6.43 3.23 38.18
CA VAL A 73 -5.33 2.37 37.69
C VAL A 73 -5.86 1.41 36.62
N LEU A 74 -5.26 1.46 35.44
CA LEU A 74 -5.52 0.54 34.34
C LEU A 74 -4.74 -0.76 34.52
N ILE A 75 -5.45 -1.88 34.70
CA ILE A 75 -4.85 -3.21 34.81
C ILE A 75 -4.87 -3.88 33.43
N LEU A 76 -3.69 -4.07 32.85
CA LEU A 76 -3.50 -4.78 31.59
C LEU A 76 -3.37 -6.28 31.87
N LYS A 77 -4.32 -7.08 31.41
CA LYS A 77 -4.23 -8.55 31.43
C LYS A 77 -3.35 -9.05 30.28
N ASP A 78 -2.65 -10.16 30.49
CA ASP A 78 -1.93 -10.93 29.45
C ASP A 78 -0.87 -10.16 28.65
N VAL A 79 -0.29 -9.09 29.21
CA VAL A 79 0.88 -8.40 28.65
C VAL A 79 1.91 -8.25 29.75
N SER A 80 3.15 -8.67 29.49
CA SER A 80 4.22 -8.46 30.45
C SER A 80 4.66 -6.99 30.44
N VAL A 81 5.09 -6.47 31.60
CA VAL A 81 5.59 -5.09 31.72
C VAL A 81 6.72 -4.81 30.74
N LYS A 82 7.57 -5.81 30.46
CA LYS A 82 8.67 -5.70 29.49
C LYS A 82 8.18 -5.53 28.05
N GLU A 83 7.21 -6.34 27.61
CA GLU A 83 6.62 -6.22 26.28
C GLU A 83 5.91 -4.87 26.10
N PHE A 84 5.19 -4.40 27.13
CA PHE A 84 4.54 -3.10 27.09
C PHE A 84 5.54 -1.94 27.05
N LEU A 85 6.67 -2.05 27.76
CA LEU A 85 7.74 -1.04 27.69
C LEU A 85 8.37 -0.99 26.30
N VAL A 86 8.51 -2.14 25.61
CA VAL A 86 8.96 -2.18 24.21
C VAL A 86 8.00 -1.44 23.30
N LEU A 87 6.68 -1.59 23.49
CA LEU A 87 5.68 -0.80 22.78
C LEU A 87 5.86 0.70 23.08
N LEU A 88 5.94 1.09 24.35
CA LEU A 88 6.08 2.50 24.74
C LEU A 88 7.34 3.14 24.15
N ASN A 89 8.47 2.45 24.20
CA ASN A 89 9.72 2.91 23.62
C ASN A 89 9.65 3.03 22.08
N ALA A 90 8.77 2.25 21.43
CA ALA A 90 8.54 2.35 20.00
C ALA A 90 7.63 3.52 19.60
N ILE A 91 6.75 3.96 20.51
CA ILE A 91 5.88 5.13 20.30
C ILE A 91 6.59 6.43 20.75
N TYR A 92 7.36 6.36 21.84
CA TYR A 92 7.98 7.51 22.52
C TYR A 92 9.43 7.21 22.96
N PRO A 93 10.46 7.78 22.29
CA PRO A 93 10.39 8.52 21.03
C PRO A 93 10.19 7.58 19.82
N PRO A 94 9.57 8.04 18.71
CA PRO A 94 9.24 7.19 17.55
C PRO A 94 10.46 6.78 16.70
N VAL A 95 11.67 6.92 17.25
CA VAL A 95 12.96 6.67 16.61
C VAL A 95 13.38 5.21 16.75
N ALA A 96 12.70 4.42 17.59
CA ALA A 96 13.04 3.01 17.75
C ALA A 96 12.96 2.26 16.41
N GLU A 97 14.06 1.63 16.06
CA GLU A 97 14.18 0.74 14.90
C GLU A 97 13.53 -0.61 15.21
N ILE A 98 12.90 -1.19 14.18
CA ILE A 98 12.31 -2.51 14.27
C ILE A 98 13.40 -3.51 13.93
N THR A 99 13.63 -4.45 14.84
CA THR A 99 14.63 -5.51 14.72
C THR A 99 13.93 -6.87 14.75
N LYS A 100 14.67 -7.91 14.40
CA LYS A 100 14.19 -9.30 14.43
C LYS A 100 13.65 -9.70 15.80
N GLU A 101 14.29 -9.23 16.87
CA GLU A 101 13.96 -9.60 18.25
C GLU A 101 12.69 -8.88 18.73
N ASN A 102 12.45 -7.65 18.26
CA ASN A 102 11.34 -6.83 18.72
C ASN A 102 10.08 -6.95 17.85
N VAL A 103 10.21 -7.32 16.55
CA VAL A 103 9.10 -7.27 15.60
C VAL A 103 7.90 -8.13 16.03
N LEU A 104 8.14 -9.32 16.59
CA LEU A 104 7.06 -10.21 17.04
C LEU A 104 6.34 -9.66 18.28
N ILE A 105 7.10 -9.07 19.21
CA ILE A 105 6.56 -8.43 20.41
C ILE A 105 5.73 -7.22 20.00
N LEU A 106 6.28 -6.38 19.12
CA LEU A 106 5.60 -5.21 18.61
C LEU A 106 4.33 -5.59 17.85
N LEU A 107 4.35 -6.55 16.92
CA LEU A 107 3.14 -7.00 16.22
C LEU A 107 2.04 -7.45 17.18
N LYS A 108 2.37 -8.34 18.12
CA LYS A 108 1.41 -8.85 19.11
C LYS A 108 0.80 -7.73 19.95
N VAL A 109 1.64 -6.87 20.51
CA VAL A 109 1.22 -5.81 21.43
C VAL A 109 0.53 -4.68 20.66
N SER A 110 1.08 -4.22 19.54
CA SER A 110 0.46 -3.19 18.70
C SER A 110 -0.89 -3.63 18.14
N TYR A 111 -1.05 -4.88 17.71
CA TYR A 111 -2.35 -5.39 17.28
C TYR A 111 -3.37 -5.37 18.42
N ARG A 112 -2.96 -5.82 19.60
CA ARG A 112 -3.82 -5.82 20.79
C ARG A 112 -4.29 -4.43 21.18
N PHE A 113 -3.38 -3.46 21.20
CA PHE A 113 -3.69 -2.08 21.57
C PHE A 113 -4.19 -1.25 20.37
N GLY A 114 -4.38 -1.82 19.18
CA GLY A 114 -4.86 -1.09 18.01
C GLY A 114 -3.92 0.02 17.52
N VAL A 115 -2.60 -0.16 17.68
CA VAL A 115 -1.58 0.82 17.29
C VAL A 115 -1.18 0.59 15.84
N GLU A 116 -2.05 0.98 14.91
CA GLU A 116 -1.95 0.68 13.47
C GLU A 116 -0.64 1.16 12.83
N HIS A 117 -0.15 2.34 13.20
CA HIS A 117 1.09 2.88 12.64
C HIS A 117 2.32 2.01 12.93
N LEU A 118 2.35 1.31 14.07
CA LEU A 118 3.42 0.36 14.39
C LEU A 118 3.26 -0.95 13.62
N ILE A 119 2.03 -1.41 13.40
CA ILE A 119 1.76 -2.58 12.54
C ILE A 119 2.27 -2.30 11.13
N MET A 120 1.97 -1.13 10.56
CA MET A 120 2.50 -0.70 9.26
C MET A 120 4.04 -0.60 9.23
N LYS A 121 4.66 -0.19 10.34
CA LYS A 121 6.13 -0.11 10.45
C LYS A 121 6.73 -1.53 10.49
N CYS A 122 6.09 -2.46 11.21
CA CYS A 122 6.46 -3.88 11.23
C CYS A 122 6.26 -4.54 9.86
N GLU A 123 5.16 -4.23 9.16
CA GLU A 123 4.88 -4.72 7.80
C GLU A 123 6.01 -4.33 6.84
N ARG A 124 6.43 -3.06 6.88
CA ARG A 124 7.58 -2.57 6.10
C ARG A 124 8.88 -3.28 6.43
N TYR A 125 9.15 -3.55 7.70
CA TYR A 125 10.33 -4.33 8.10
C TYR A 125 10.27 -5.76 7.57
N LEU A 126 9.13 -6.44 7.65
CA LEU A 126 8.97 -7.80 7.13
C LEU A 126 9.13 -7.86 5.60
N MET A 127 8.75 -6.80 4.88
CA MET A 127 8.97 -6.68 3.45
C MET A 127 10.42 -6.28 3.07
N SER A 128 11.23 -5.81 4.02
CA SER A 128 12.63 -5.45 3.76
C SER A 128 13.51 -6.69 3.51
N GLU A 129 14.69 -6.48 2.93
CA GLU A 129 15.66 -7.57 2.71
C GLU A 129 16.06 -8.27 4.01
N GLU A 130 16.22 -7.50 5.09
CA GLU A 130 16.54 -8.05 6.42
C GLU A 130 15.43 -8.96 6.92
N GLY A 131 14.18 -8.52 6.84
CA GLY A 131 13.01 -9.33 7.21
C GLY A 131 12.94 -10.63 6.40
N GLN A 132 13.17 -10.54 5.09
CA GLN A 132 13.14 -11.69 4.19
C GLN A 132 14.26 -12.71 4.43
N GLN A 133 15.38 -12.30 5.03
CA GLN A 133 16.45 -13.22 5.41
C GLN A 133 16.11 -14.05 6.66
N PHE A 134 15.28 -13.50 7.56
CA PHE A 134 14.99 -14.14 8.85
C PHE A 134 13.67 -14.91 8.89
N PHE A 135 12.70 -14.52 8.08
CA PHE A 135 11.36 -15.12 8.09
C PHE A 135 11.09 -15.86 6.78
N ASP A 136 10.59 -17.08 6.88
CA ASP A 136 10.21 -17.85 5.71
C ASP A 136 8.86 -17.37 5.14
N PRO A 137 8.54 -17.70 3.86
CA PRO A 137 7.29 -17.28 3.26
C PRO A 137 6.04 -17.78 4.01
N LEU A 138 6.15 -18.91 4.72
CA LEU A 138 5.05 -19.44 5.51
C LEU A 138 4.75 -18.56 6.73
N GLN A 139 5.78 -18.20 7.50
CA GLN A 139 5.67 -17.28 8.63
C GLN A 139 5.19 -15.90 8.19
N MET A 140 5.68 -15.39 7.07
CA MET A 140 5.20 -14.11 6.52
C MET A 140 3.71 -14.16 6.18
N LEU A 141 3.22 -15.27 5.61
CA LEU A 141 1.80 -15.47 5.35
C LEU A 141 0.98 -15.62 6.63
N GLU A 142 1.52 -16.28 7.64
CA GLU A 142 0.89 -16.38 8.95
C GLU A 142 0.75 -15.01 9.59
N PHE A 143 1.83 -14.23 9.69
CA PHE A 143 1.80 -12.89 10.26
C PHE A 143 0.85 -11.98 9.47
N SER A 144 0.91 -12.00 8.15
CA SER A 144 0.04 -11.15 7.33
C SER A 144 -1.43 -11.49 7.47
N THR A 145 -1.75 -12.76 7.69
CA THR A 145 -3.14 -13.20 7.91
C THR A 145 -3.62 -12.85 9.31
N VAL A 146 -2.82 -13.15 10.35
CA VAL A 146 -3.18 -12.90 11.76
C VAL A 146 -3.31 -11.40 12.04
N TYR A 147 -2.35 -10.61 11.56
CA TYR A 147 -2.29 -9.17 11.83
C TYR A 147 -2.90 -8.33 10.71
N LYS A 148 -3.60 -8.95 9.74
CA LYS A 148 -4.31 -8.28 8.63
C LYS A 148 -3.43 -7.35 7.79
N MET A 149 -2.18 -7.75 7.52
CA MET A 149 -1.20 -7.00 6.73
C MET A 149 -1.30 -7.34 5.23
N ALA A 150 -2.15 -6.61 4.51
CA ALA A 150 -2.49 -6.91 3.12
C ALA A 150 -1.31 -6.74 2.13
N ALA A 151 -0.41 -5.78 2.37
CA ALA A 151 0.72 -5.55 1.47
C ALA A 151 1.75 -6.67 1.60
N LEU A 152 2.07 -7.08 2.83
CA LEU A 152 2.94 -8.23 3.09
C LEU A 152 2.37 -9.54 2.52
N GLN A 153 1.06 -9.78 2.67
CA GLN A 153 0.41 -10.96 2.08
C GLN A 153 0.60 -10.98 0.57
N THR A 154 0.30 -9.86 -0.10
CA THR A 154 0.40 -9.74 -1.55
C THR A 154 1.83 -9.93 -2.03
N ASP A 155 2.81 -9.27 -1.40
CA ASP A 155 4.23 -9.40 -1.73
C ASP A 155 4.72 -10.84 -1.58
N THR A 156 4.32 -11.51 -0.50
CA THR A 156 4.70 -12.91 -0.25
C THR A 156 4.12 -13.85 -1.31
N LEU A 157 2.85 -13.66 -1.71
CA LEU A 157 2.21 -14.47 -2.76
C LEU A 157 2.77 -14.19 -4.17
N LEU A 158 3.26 -12.97 -4.43
CA LEU A 158 3.93 -12.63 -5.69
C LEU A 158 5.27 -13.37 -5.86
N LYS A 159 5.97 -13.66 -4.76
CA LYS A 159 7.20 -14.46 -4.77
C LYS A 159 6.94 -15.93 -5.10
N LEU A 160 5.74 -16.44 -4.79
CA LEU A 160 5.28 -17.77 -5.18
C LEU A 160 4.82 -17.78 -6.65
N ARG A 161 5.80 -17.75 -7.56
CA ARG A 161 5.56 -17.60 -9.01
C ARG A 161 4.90 -18.83 -9.63
N THR A 162 5.25 -20.04 -9.19
CA THR A 162 4.75 -21.27 -9.81
C THR A 162 3.78 -22.02 -8.90
N ALA A 163 2.87 -22.78 -9.50
CA ALA A 163 1.97 -23.68 -8.75
C ALA A 163 2.74 -24.71 -7.91
N ASN A 164 3.95 -25.09 -8.34
CA ASN A 164 4.80 -26.01 -7.60
C ASN A 164 5.33 -25.38 -6.30
N ASP A 165 5.66 -24.09 -6.31
CA ASP A 165 6.14 -23.38 -5.10
C ASP A 165 5.03 -23.31 -4.05
N VAL A 166 3.81 -22.99 -4.48
CA VAL A 166 2.62 -22.99 -3.61
C VAL A 166 2.34 -24.39 -3.05
N ARG A 167 2.48 -25.44 -3.89
CA ARG A 167 2.28 -26.83 -3.46
C ARG A 167 3.30 -27.26 -2.42
N LYS A 168 4.58 -26.94 -2.60
CA LYS A 168 5.62 -27.20 -1.60
C LYS A 168 5.30 -26.57 -0.25
N LEU A 169 4.73 -25.38 -0.25
CA LEU A 169 4.33 -24.69 0.97
C LEU A 169 3.12 -25.35 1.63
N LEU A 170 2.14 -25.80 0.83
CA LEU A 170 0.96 -26.55 1.32
C LEU A 170 1.32 -27.92 1.89
N ASP A 171 2.37 -28.56 1.37
CA ASP A 171 2.89 -29.85 1.82
C ASP A 171 3.76 -29.72 3.10
N ASP A 172 4.05 -28.50 3.57
CA ASP A 172 4.85 -28.28 4.79
C ASP A 172 4.08 -28.77 6.03
N PRO A 173 4.67 -29.62 6.90
CA PRO A 173 3.99 -30.14 8.09
C PRO A 173 3.54 -29.05 9.08
N ARG A 174 4.19 -27.88 9.07
CA ARG A 174 3.79 -26.73 9.90
C ARG A 174 2.45 -26.15 9.47
N MET A 175 1.99 -26.46 8.26
CA MET A 175 0.67 -26.07 7.78
C MET A 175 -0.45 -26.63 8.66
N GLU A 176 -0.25 -27.69 9.44
CA GLU A 176 -1.27 -28.21 10.36
C GLU A 176 -1.61 -27.23 11.49
N GLN A 177 -0.61 -26.47 11.93
CA GLN A 177 -0.70 -25.54 13.06
C GLN A 177 -1.12 -24.13 12.64
N THR A 178 -0.99 -23.79 11.35
CA THR A 178 -1.33 -22.46 10.86
C THR A 178 -2.84 -22.21 10.78
N PRO A 179 -3.27 -20.94 10.85
CA PRO A 179 -4.66 -20.56 10.71
C PRO A 179 -5.28 -21.09 9.40
N LYS A 180 -6.57 -21.43 9.43
CA LYS A 180 -7.28 -21.99 8.27
C LYS A 180 -7.34 -20.99 7.11
N GLU A 181 -7.34 -19.72 7.44
CA GLU A 181 -7.32 -18.58 6.55
C GLU A 181 -6.08 -18.62 5.65
N VAL A 182 -4.89 -18.95 6.20
CA VAL A 182 -3.66 -19.07 5.42
C VAL A 182 -3.77 -20.17 4.35
N ARG A 183 -4.33 -21.34 4.73
CA ARG A 183 -4.58 -22.44 3.77
C ARG A 183 -5.52 -22.01 2.66
N SER A 184 -6.58 -21.27 2.99
CA SER A 184 -7.56 -20.82 1.99
C SER A 184 -6.92 -19.88 0.95
N VAL A 185 -6.09 -18.93 1.41
CA VAL A 185 -5.37 -17.99 0.55
C VAL A 185 -4.37 -18.73 -0.35
N LEU A 186 -3.65 -19.73 0.18
CA LEU A 186 -2.73 -20.54 -0.60
C LEU A 186 -3.44 -21.40 -1.65
N LEU A 187 -4.57 -22.01 -1.32
CA LEU A 187 -5.36 -22.79 -2.26
C LEU A 187 -5.94 -21.91 -3.38
N GLU A 188 -6.44 -20.72 -3.04
CA GLU A 188 -6.90 -19.74 -4.04
C GLU A 188 -5.76 -19.34 -4.97
N THR A 189 -4.59 -19.03 -4.41
CA THR A 189 -3.38 -18.68 -5.17
C THR A 189 -2.96 -19.84 -6.08
N LEU A 190 -2.99 -21.08 -5.59
CA LEU A 190 -2.68 -22.27 -6.38
C LEU A 190 -3.60 -22.38 -7.60
N LEU A 191 -4.90 -22.22 -7.40
CA LEU A 191 -5.90 -22.25 -8.47
C LEU A 191 -5.67 -21.11 -9.48
N GLN A 192 -5.30 -19.92 -9.01
CA GLN A 192 -4.99 -18.79 -9.87
C GLN A 192 -3.76 -19.08 -10.76
N ARG A 193 -2.69 -19.64 -10.19
CA ARG A 193 -1.46 -19.99 -10.94
C ARG A 193 -1.73 -21.06 -12.01
N PHE A 194 -2.52 -22.10 -11.70
CA PHE A 194 -2.90 -23.11 -12.70
C PHE A 194 -3.68 -22.53 -13.88
N LYS A 195 -4.57 -21.56 -13.61
CA LYS A 195 -5.31 -20.87 -14.68
C LYS A 195 -4.35 -20.09 -15.59
N SER A 196 -3.41 -19.34 -15.01
CA SER A 196 -2.40 -18.58 -15.75
C SER A 196 -1.50 -19.49 -16.62
N ASP A 197 -1.04 -20.62 -16.08
CA ASP A 197 -0.17 -21.55 -16.82
C ASP A 197 -0.88 -22.16 -18.04
N SER A 198 -2.20 -22.41 -17.92
CA SER A 198 -3.00 -22.98 -19.01
C SER A 198 -3.17 -22.03 -20.21
N ILE A 199 -3.13 -20.72 -19.97
CA ILE A 199 -3.26 -19.69 -21.00
C ILE A 199 -1.96 -19.62 -21.80
N ILE A 200 -0.82 -19.57 -21.11
CA ILE A 200 0.51 -19.47 -21.74
C ILE A 200 0.75 -20.66 -22.69
N GLN A 201 0.38 -21.87 -22.29
CA GLN A 201 0.53 -23.06 -23.16
C GLN A 201 -0.35 -23.04 -24.41
N LYS A 202 -1.55 -22.46 -24.35
CA LYS A 202 -2.43 -22.34 -25.52
C LYS A 202 -1.93 -21.32 -26.52
N GLU A 203 -1.29 -20.26 -26.04
CA GLU A 203 -0.74 -19.19 -26.87
C GLU A 203 0.52 -19.66 -27.61
N SER A 204 1.42 -20.39 -26.93
CA SER A 204 2.59 -21.01 -27.58
C SER A 204 2.19 -22.03 -28.66
N LYS A 205 1.09 -22.79 -28.49
CA LYS A 205 0.62 -23.74 -29.53
C LYS A 205 0.00 -23.06 -30.75
N ARG A 206 -0.58 -21.87 -30.60
CA ARG A 206 -1.14 -21.11 -31.74
C ARG A 206 -0.06 -20.45 -32.59
N GLN A 207 1.07 -20.08 -32.00
CA GLN A 207 2.22 -19.55 -32.74
C GLN A 207 3.02 -20.63 -33.48
N GLN A 208 2.84 -21.92 -33.14
CA GLN A 208 3.55 -23.02 -33.79
C GLN A 208 2.82 -23.64 -34.99
N LEU A 209 1.59 -23.21 -35.31
CA LEU A 209 0.80 -23.80 -36.41
C LEU A 209 0.81 -23.02 -37.73
N CYS A 210 1.67 -22.00 -37.87
CA CYS A 210 1.93 -21.34 -39.16
C CYS A 210 3.44 -21.24 -39.46
N PRO A 211 4.15 -22.33 -39.78
CA PRO A 211 5.41 -22.22 -40.50
C PRO A 211 5.05 -21.92 -41.97
N ASN A 212 5.57 -20.82 -42.51
CA ASN A 212 5.33 -20.26 -43.86
C ASN A 212 4.18 -19.25 -43.97
N VAL A 213 4.38 -18.05 -43.42
CA VAL A 213 4.04 -16.87 -44.20
C VAL A 213 5.35 -16.17 -44.55
N ILE A 214 5.59 -16.18 -45.84
CA ILE A 214 6.70 -15.62 -46.58
C ILE A 214 7.09 -14.25 -46.00
N SER A 215 8.36 -14.14 -45.62
CA SER A 215 9.07 -12.88 -45.43
C SER A 215 8.90 -12.05 -46.70
N TYR A 216 8.03 -11.04 -46.66
CA TYR A 216 8.07 -9.99 -47.65
C TYR A 216 9.22 -9.07 -47.25
N ASP A 217 10.33 -9.21 -47.99
CA ASP A 217 11.37 -8.20 -48.06
C ASP A 217 10.69 -6.84 -48.32
N PHE A 218 10.82 -5.96 -47.34
CA PHE A 218 10.43 -4.57 -47.41
C PHE A 218 11.41 -3.87 -48.35
N ILE A 219 11.13 -3.96 -49.65
CA ILE A 219 11.83 -3.20 -50.69
C ILE A 219 11.52 -1.72 -50.47
N LEU A 220 12.55 -0.96 -50.07
CA LEU A 220 12.58 0.49 -50.20
C LEU A 220 12.29 0.88 -51.65
N ILE A 221 11.20 1.61 -51.88
CA ILE A 221 11.00 2.40 -53.10
C ILE A 221 10.76 3.86 -52.68
N PRO A 222 11.67 4.78 -53.02
CA PRO A 222 11.41 6.21 -52.94
C PRO A 222 10.67 6.61 -54.22
N ALA A 223 9.53 7.28 -54.09
CA ALA A 223 8.83 7.85 -55.24
C ALA A 223 8.16 9.17 -54.85
N GLU A 224 8.94 10.23 -55.03
CA GLU A 224 8.50 11.52 -55.53
C GLU A 224 7.45 11.37 -56.66
N ALA A 225 6.34 12.11 -56.59
CA ALA A 225 5.68 12.81 -57.70
C ALA A 225 4.19 13.11 -57.42
N SER A 226 3.93 14.38 -57.06
CA SER A 226 2.92 15.28 -57.64
C SER A 226 1.61 14.72 -58.22
N VAL A 227 0.45 15.14 -57.65
CA VAL A 227 -0.70 15.67 -58.43
C VAL A 227 -1.45 16.71 -57.59
N SER A 228 -1.67 17.86 -58.22
CA SER A 228 -2.21 19.12 -57.69
C SER A 228 -3.67 19.32 -58.13
N THR A 229 -4.52 19.86 -57.23
CA THR A 229 -5.67 20.75 -57.55
C THR A 229 -5.87 21.69 -56.36
N SER A 230 -5.33 22.91 -56.37
CA SER A 230 -5.88 24.15 -56.97
C SER A 230 -7.06 24.77 -56.18
N THR A 231 -6.74 25.76 -55.33
CA THR A 231 -7.36 27.12 -55.21
C THR A 231 -6.55 27.89 -54.16
N LYS A 232 -5.55 28.71 -54.55
CA LYS A 232 -5.64 30.16 -54.85
C LYS A 232 -5.96 31.04 -53.62
N THR A 233 -4.91 31.62 -53.00
CA THR A 233 -4.66 33.08 -52.84
C THR A 233 -3.35 33.33 -52.05
N THR A 234 -2.33 33.87 -52.73
CA THR A 234 -1.45 35.03 -52.38
C THR A 234 -1.33 35.43 -50.90
N ASP A 235 -0.19 35.79 -50.32
CA ASP A 235 1.19 35.99 -50.78
C ASP A 235 2.07 36.23 -49.52
N SER A 236 3.39 36.16 -49.69
CA SER A 236 4.47 36.67 -48.80
C SER A 236 5.16 35.68 -47.85
N SER A 237 6.09 34.93 -48.45
CA SER A 237 7.55 34.98 -48.18
C SER A 237 8.04 35.12 -46.72
N ALA A 238 8.60 34.04 -46.20
CA ALA A 238 9.89 34.04 -45.48
C ALA A 238 10.49 32.63 -45.50
N GLU A 239 11.62 32.48 -46.18
CA GLU A 239 12.48 31.30 -46.17
C GLU A 239 13.14 31.10 -44.79
N LEU A 240 13.73 29.91 -44.64
CA LEU A 240 14.66 29.44 -43.60
C LEU A 240 13.97 28.72 -42.42
N ASN A 241 14.07 27.39 -42.38
CA ASN A 241 15.03 26.68 -41.52
C ASN A 241 14.75 25.16 -41.50
N GLU A 242 15.20 24.42 -42.52
CA GLU A 242 15.20 22.95 -42.52
C GLU A 242 16.43 22.46 -41.76
N GLY A 243 16.31 22.19 -40.46
CA GLY A 243 17.44 21.66 -39.71
C GLY A 243 17.20 21.22 -38.26
N GLN A 244 15.98 21.27 -37.73
CA GLN A 244 15.79 21.12 -36.28
C GLN A 244 14.49 20.42 -35.81
N THR A 245 13.87 19.57 -36.62
CA THR A 245 12.51 19.03 -36.33
C THR A 245 12.46 17.58 -35.82
N SER A 246 13.59 16.89 -35.62
CA SER A 246 13.56 15.48 -35.19
C SER A 246 13.30 15.29 -33.69
N ALA A 247 13.68 16.24 -32.83
CA ALA A 247 13.49 16.12 -31.38
C ALA A 247 12.06 16.48 -30.96
N GLU A 248 11.47 17.50 -31.58
CA GLU A 248 10.08 17.92 -31.32
C GLU A 248 9.06 16.82 -31.66
N SER A 249 9.37 15.94 -32.62
CA SER A 249 8.50 14.84 -33.01
C SER A 249 8.29 13.80 -31.88
N ALA A 250 9.33 13.51 -31.10
CA ALA A 250 9.24 12.55 -30.00
C ALA A 250 8.44 13.11 -28.81
N GLU A 251 8.64 14.40 -28.49
CA GLU A 251 7.88 15.07 -27.43
C GLU A 251 6.39 15.17 -27.78
N VAL A 252 6.06 15.50 -29.04
CA VAL A 252 4.68 15.52 -29.52
C VAL A 252 4.03 14.12 -29.49
N ALA A 253 4.78 13.06 -29.78
CA ALA A 253 4.29 11.69 -29.65
C ALA A 253 3.98 11.32 -28.18
N SER A 254 4.87 11.69 -27.26
CA SER A 254 4.69 11.50 -25.81
C SER A 254 3.45 12.23 -25.28
N LEU A 255 3.29 13.51 -25.63
CA LEU A 255 2.12 14.31 -25.23
C LEU A 255 0.79 13.74 -25.77
N ARG A 256 0.79 13.17 -26.98
CA ARG A 256 -0.40 12.50 -27.53
C ARG A 256 -0.75 11.21 -26.80
N GLU A 257 0.25 10.46 -26.35
CA GLU A 257 0.01 9.27 -25.53
C GLU A 257 -0.55 9.64 -24.16
N GLU A 258 0.01 10.67 -23.52
CA GLU A 258 -0.46 11.16 -22.23
C GLU A 258 -1.90 11.71 -22.31
N LEU A 259 -2.23 12.44 -23.39
CA LEU A 259 -3.59 12.91 -23.63
C LEU A 259 -4.58 11.74 -23.73
N ARG A 260 -4.22 10.65 -24.44
CA ARG A 260 -5.07 9.44 -24.51
C ARG A 260 -5.25 8.78 -23.15
N LYS A 261 -4.23 8.76 -22.30
CA LYS A 261 -4.32 8.23 -20.92
C LYS A 261 -5.31 9.05 -20.09
N GLN A 262 -5.25 10.38 -20.19
CA GLN A 262 -6.20 11.28 -19.49
C GLN A 262 -7.64 11.13 -20.01
N GLU A 263 -7.84 10.97 -21.32
CA GLU A 263 -9.16 10.73 -21.90
C GLU A 263 -9.76 9.40 -21.42
N ALA A 264 -8.95 8.34 -21.37
CA ALA A 264 -9.38 7.04 -20.85
C ALA A 264 -9.75 7.11 -19.35
N LEU A 265 -8.96 7.81 -18.55
CA LEU A 265 -9.22 8.07 -17.13
C LEU A 265 -10.56 8.80 -16.93
N ARG A 266 -10.79 9.86 -17.71
CA ARG A 266 -12.02 10.64 -17.68
C ARG A 266 -13.24 9.78 -18.04
N MET A 267 -13.14 8.96 -19.09
CA MET A 267 -14.23 8.07 -19.50
C MET A 267 -14.56 7.02 -18.42
N ASN A 268 -13.54 6.49 -17.73
CA ASN A 268 -13.73 5.53 -16.64
C ASN A 268 -14.44 6.17 -15.43
N LEU A 269 -14.02 7.38 -15.03
CA LEU A 269 -14.67 8.14 -13.97
C LEU A 269 -16.13 8.47 -14.32
N GLU A 270 -16.39 8.88 -15.56
CA GLU A 270 -17.76 9.16 -16.03
C GLU A 270 -18.66 7.93 -15.97
N MET A 271 -18.16 6.77 -16.40
CA MET A 271 -18.88 5.49 -16.32
C MET A 271 -19.14 5.06 -14.87
N SER A 272 -18.16 5.25 -13.97
CA SER A 272 -18.29 4.93 -12.55
C SER A 272 -19.34 5.82 -11.86
N LEU A 273 -19.32 7.14 -12.14
CA LEU A 273 -20.29 8.08 -11.61
C LEU A 273 -21.71 7.81 -12.15
N LYS A 274 -21.82 7.39 -13.41
CA LYS A 274 -23.10 6.96 -13.99
C LYS A 274 -23.65 5.72 -13.27
N CYS A 275 -22.82 4.70 -13.05
CA CYS A 275 -23.23 3.50 -12.31
C CYS A 275 -23.67 3.83 -10.87
N ALA A 276 -22.94 4.72 -10.18
CA ALA A 276 -23.31 5.16 -8.83
C ALA A 276 -24.66 5.91 -8.82
N ARG A 277 -24.90 6.78 -9.80
CA ARG A 277 -26.17 7.50 -9.96
C ARG A 277 -27.33 6.54 -10.20
N ASP A 278 -27.16 5.57 -11.10
CA ASP A 278 -28.20 4.59 -11.43
C ASP A 278 -28.53 3.72 -10.20
N PHE A 279 -27.52 3.36 -9.39
CA PHE A 279 -27.71 2.63 -8.15
C PHE A 279 -28.50 3.42 -7.09
N ILE A 280 -28.18 4.71 -6.89
CA ILE A 280 -28.92 5.57 -5.97
C ILE A 280 -30.38 5.69 -6.42
N GLN A 281 -30.63 5.96 -7.69
CA GLN A 281 -31.99 6.06 -8.22
C GLN A 281 -32.79 4.75 -8.12
N ASP A 282 -32.15 3.59 -8.33
CA ASP A 282 -32.83 2.30 -8.15
C ASP A 282 -33.18 2.08 -6.67
N THR A 283 -32.30 2.50 -5.76
CA THR A 283 -32.54 2.41 -4.32
C THR A 283 -33.69 3.33 -3.89
N GLU A 284 -33.72 4.57 -4.35
CA GLU A 284 -34.82 5.51 -4.10
C GLU A 284 -36.17 4.97 -4.62
N ARG A 285 -36.19 4.40 -5.82
CA ARG A 285 -37.40 3.77 -6.39
C ARG A 285 -37.89 2.59 -5.53
N ARG A 286 -36.98 1.76 -5.01
CA ARG A 286 -37.34 0.64 -4.12
C ARG A 286 -37.85 1.11 -2.76
N VAL A 287 -37.26 2.16 -2.19
CA VAL A 287 -37.71 2.74 -0.92
C VAL A 287 -39.09 3.39 -1.09
N ALA A 288 -39.32 4.12 -2.18
CA ALA A 288 -40.62 4.71 -2.49
C ALA A 288 -41.70 3.62 -2.66
N ALA A 289 -41.41 2.54 -3.39
CA ALA A 289 -42.33 1.42 -3.56
C ALA A 289 -42.63 0.67 -2.25
N ALA A 290 -41.69 0.61 -1.31
CA ALA A 290 -41.89 0.00 0.00
C ALA A 290 -42.71 0.90 0.95
N GLY A 291 -42.55 2.23 0.85
CA GLY A 291 -43.25 3.20 1.69
C GLY A 291 -44.77 3.22 1.50
N GLU A 292 -45.27 2.89 0.31
CA GLU A 292 -46.72 2.79 0.05
C GLU A 292 -47.35 1.49 0.63
N ALA A 293 -46.54 0.50 1.02
CA ALA A 293 -47.04 -0.80 1.44
C ALA A 293 -47.16 -0.99 2.97
N THR A 294 -46.58 -0.12 3.80
CA THR A 294 -46.51 -0.36 5.25
C THR A 294 -46.62 0.91 6.10
N THR A 295 -47.84 1.36 6.35
CA THR A 295 -48.17 2.14 7.55
C THR A 295 -48.48 1.17 8.69
N SER A 296 -47.47 0.65 9.38
CA SER A 296 -47.51 0.14 10.77
C SER A 296 -46.36 -0.85 11.01
N ALA A 297 -45.75 -0.73 12.19
CA ALA A 297 -44.71 -1.54 12.82
C ALA A 297 -43.24 -1.16 12.51
N GLU A 298 -42.65 -0.46 13.48
CA GLU A 298 -41.22 -0.23 13.67
C GLU A 298 -40.44 -1.56 13.76
N GLY A 299 -39.28 -1.63 13.10
CA GLY A 299 -38.32 -2.75 13.23
C GLY A 299 -38.15 -3.63 12.00
N SER A 300 -38.15 -3.06 10.78
CA SER A 300 -38.10 -3.87 9.56
C SER A 300 -36.68 -4.41 9.25
N PRO A 301 -36.53 -5.73 9.00
CA PRO A 301 -35.27 -6.40 8.61
C PRO A 301 -34.68 -5.92 7.27
N ALA A 302 -35.34 -4.99 6.59
CA ALA A 302 -34.87 -4.37 5.36
C ALA A 302 -33.62 -3.50 5.55
N VAL A 303 -33.46 -2.84 6.72
CA VAL A 303 -32.30 -1.97 6.99
C VAL A 303 -31.01 -2.78 7.12
N LEU A 304 -31.06 -3.91 7.84
CA LEU A 304 -29.92 -4.82 8.00
C LEU A 304 -29.45 -5.41 6.66
N ARG A 305 -30.38 -5.69 5.73
CA ARG A 305 -30.03 -6.14 4.37
C ARG A 305 -29.42 -5.05 3.51
N LEU A 306 -29.66 -3.77 3.83
CA LEU A 306 -29.06 -2.66 3.10
C LEU A 306 -27.61 -2.47 3.53
N GLU A 307 -27.32 -2.56 4.84
CA GLU A 307 -25.95 -2.46 5.37
C GLU A 307 -25.03 -3.56 4.83
N GLU A 308 -25.53 -4.80 4.73
CA GLU A 308 -24.80 -5.93 4.13
C GLU A 308 -24.46 -5.68 2.65
N LYS A 309 -25.37 -5.08 1.88
CA LYS A 309 -25.13 -4.75 0.46
C LYS A 309 -24.17 -3.58 0.28
N VAL A 310 -24.20 -2.59 1.16
CA VAL A 310 -23.24 -1.47 1.14
C VAL A 310 -21.82 -1.98 1.43
N ALA A 311 -21.67 -2.96 2.32
CA ALA A 311 -20.38 -3.61 2.56
C ALA A 311 -19.85 -4.34 1.30
N ASP A 312 -20.69 -5.10 0.57
CA ASP A 312 -20.28 -5.79 -0.66
C ASP A 312 -19.82 -4.81 -1.76
N VAL A 313 -20.53 -3.69 -1.94
CA VAL A 313 -20.15 -2.65 -2.91
C VAL A 313 -18.79 -2.02 -2.55
N LYS A 314 -18.52 -1.78 -1.27
CA LYS A 314 -17.26 -1.20 -0.79
C LYS A 314 -16.06 -2.14 -1.03
N VAL A 315 -16.26 -3.44 -0.89
CA VAL A 315 -15.23 -4.46 -1.21
C VAL A 315 -14.93 -4.48 -2.70
N ARG A 316 -15.96 -4.49 -3.56
CA ARG A 316 -15.76 -4.46 -5.03
C ARG A 316 -15.05 -3.20 -5.51
N PHE A 317 -15.31 -2.04 -4.88
CA PHE A 317 -14.64 -0.80 -5.21
C PHE A 317 -13.14 -0.82 -4.85
N ARG A 318 -12.78 -1.39 -3.68
CA ARG A 318 -11.36 -1.59 -3.31
C ARG A 318 -10.65 -2.54 -4.27
N VAL A 319 -11.29 -3.64 -4.66
CA VAL A 319 -10.74 -4.58 -5.65
C VAL A 319 -10.50 -3.86 -6.99
N PHE A 320 -11.46 -3.05 -7.45
CA PHE A 320 -11.29 -2.30 -8.71
C PHE A 320 -10.12 -1.29 -8.67
N GLN A 321 -9.92 -0.59 -7.55
CA GLN A 321 -8.78 0.33 -7.39
C GLN A 321 -7.42 -0.39 -7.48
N LEU A 322 -7.31 -1.61 -6.94
CA LEU A 322 -6.09 -2.41 -6.99
C LEU A 322 -5.73 -2.93 -8.39
N TYR A 323 -6.73 -3.13 -9.27
CA TYR A 323 -6.49 -3.66 -10.61
C TYR A 323 -6.23 -2.60 -11.68
N HIS A 324 -6.63 -1.33 -11.45
CA HIS A 324 -6.56 -0.28 -12.49
C HIS A 324 -5.57 0.85 -12.21
N TYR A 325 -5.00 0.94 -11.01
CA TYR A 325 -3.90 1.85 -10.71
C TYR A 325 -2.70 1.06 -10.16
N PRO A 326 -1.79 0.58 -11.01
CA PRO A 326 -0.46 0.27 -10.53
C PRO A 326 0.09 1.59 -9.98
N THR A 327 0.42 1.60 -8.69
CA THR A 327 1.19 2.68 -8.08
C THR A 327 2.37 2.99 -8.99
N LEU A 328 2.40 4.19 -9.57
CA LEU A 328 3.57 4.78 -10.20
C LEU A 328 4.65 4.85 -9.11
N SER A 329 5.44 3.79 -8.99
CA SER A 329 6.70 3.84 -8.25
C SER A 329 7.60 4.79 -9.02
N GLU A 330 7.87 5.95 -8.43
CA GLU A 330 8.88 6.90 -8.89
C GLU A 330 10.19 6.15 -9.13
N SER A 331 10.53 5.96 -10.40
CA SER A 331 11.88 5.65 -10.83
C SER A 331 12.69 6.93 -10.75
N THR A 332 13.21 7.25 -9.56
CA THR A 332 14.33 8.18 -9.43
C THR A 332 15.59 7.45 -9.88
N GLU A 333 16.02 7.76 -11.10
CA GLU A 333 17.37 7.49 -11.58
C GLU A 333 18.41 8.22 -10.72
N SER A 334 19.47 7.50 -10.34
CA SER A 334 20.81 8.04 -10.08
C SER A 334 21.84 6.97 -10.39
#